data_AF-A0A6D0YB89-F1
#
_entry.id   AF-A0A6D0YB89-F1
#
_cell.length_a   1.000
_cell.length_b   1.000
_cell.length_c   1.000
_cell.angle_alpha   90.00
_cell.angle_beta   90.00
_cell.angle_gamma   90.00
#
_symmetry.space_group_name_H-M   'P 1'
#
loop_
_entity.id
_entity.type
_entity.pdbx_description
1 polymer ?
#
loop_
_entity_poly.entity_id
_entity_poly.type
_entity_poly.pdbx_seq_one_letter_code
_entity_poly.pdbx_strand_id
1 'polypeptide(L)'
;RGTCAATVNLISGSGKPVSVAITAHPAPDRIQVSTLPDGVETYGVWGLSLPSLRRRLFRCVSIRENTDGTFAITAVQHVPEKEAIVDNGASFEPQSGTLNSVIPPAVQHLTVEVSAADGQYLAQAKWDTPRVVKGVRFSLRLTSGSGEDSRLVTTAITADTEHRFSGLPPGEYTLTVRAINSYGQQGEPATTTFRINAPAVPATIELTPGYFQITAVPRLAVYDPTVQFEFWFSETKIADTSQVETSARYLGTGSQWSVSGPHIKPGKDFWFYVRSVNLVGKSAFVEASGQASNDAEGYLDFFRGEIGKTHLAQGLWELIDNSQLADEMAEMKTSITETRNEITQTVNKTLEDQSATIQQIQRVQKDTNDDLAALYMLKVQKTKDGIPYVAGIGAGIEDTDGQPLSNILLLADRIAMINPENGNSTPLFVAQGNQLFMNDVFLKRLFAVSITSSGNPPTFSLTPEGRLTARNADISGNV
;
A
#
# COMPACT_ATOMS: atom_id res chain seq x y z
N ARG A 1 -95.18 40.30 -22.09
CA ARG A 1 -95.67 41.15 -20.98
C ARG A 1 -96.63 40.31 -20.14
N GLY A 2 -96.12 39.72 -19.05
CA GLY A 2 -96.91 39.22 -17.93
C GLY A 2 -96.43 39.99 -16.71
N THR A 3 -97.32 40.67 -16.01
CA THR A 3 -97.00 41.45 -14.81
C THR A 3 -96.70 40.48 -13.66
N CYS A 4 -95.44 40.06 -13.51
CA CYS A 4 -94.99 39.35 -12.31
C CYS A 4 -94.96 40.35 -11.14
N ALA A 5 -95.90 40.23 -10.21
CA ALA A 5 -95.90 41.00 -8.98
C ALA A 5 -94.73 40.56 -8.08
N ALA A 6 -94.06 41.52 -7.42
CA ALA A 6 -93.01 41.22 -6.45
C ALA A 6 -93.58 40.44 -5.25
N THR A 7 -92.79 39.55 -4.65
CA THR A 7 -93.21 38.74 -3.49
C THR A 7 -92.25 38.92 -2.32
N VAL A 8 -92.76 38.76 -1.10
CA VAL A 8 -91.96 38.64 0.11
C VAL A 8 -92.07 37.22 0.65
N ASN A 9 -90.93 36.66 1.06
CA ASN A 9 -90.85 35.37 1.72
C ASN A 9 -90.81 35.57 3.23
N LEU A 10 -91.77 34.97 3.91
CA LEU A 10 -91.96 35.03 5.36
C LEU A 10 -91.84 33.61 5.93
N ILE A 11 -91.46 33.47 7.20
CA ILE A 11 -91.54 32.19 7.90
C ILE A 11 -92.85 32.19 8.69
N SER A 12 -93.72 31.20 8.44
CA SER A 12 -94.96 31.04 9.23
C SER A 12 -94.66 30.50 10.62
N GLY A 13 -95.65 30.54 11.52
CA GLY A 13 -95.53 30.00 12.89
C GLY A 13 -95.15 28.50 12.97
N SER A 14 -95.22 27.76 11.84
CA SER A 14 -94.76 26.37 11.74
C SER A 14 -93.30 26.21 11.27
N GLY A 15 -92.54 27.30 11.14
CA GLY A 15 -91.14 27.29 10.67
C GLY A 15 -90.97 27.04 9.17
N LYS A 16 -92.05 27.10 8.37
CA LYS A 16 -92.00 26.86 6.92
C LYS A 16 -92.05 28.19 6.14
N PRO A 17 -91.26 28.34 5.06
CA PRO A 17 -91.29 29.54 4.24
C PRO A 17 -92.60 29.61 3.44
N VAL A 18 -93.23 30.79 3.47
CA VAL A 18 -94.45 31.12 2.72
C VAL A 18 -94.20 32.39 1.91
N SER A 19 -94.55 32.38 0.64
CA SER A 19 -94.43 33.53 -0.27
C SER A 19 -95.75 34.27 -0.38
N VAL A 20 -95.73 35.60 -0.19
CA VAL A 20 -96.91 36.46 -0.30
C VAL A 20 -96.66 37.56 -1.32
N ALA A 21 -97.69 37.89 -2.12
CA ALA A 21 -97.62 38.98 -3.09
C ALA A 21 -97.60 40.35 -2.41
N ILE A 22 -96.72 41.24 -2.89
CA ILE A 22 -96.65 42.64 -2.48
C ILE A 22 -97.67 43.43 -3.31
N THR A 23 -98.59 44.09 -2.63
CA THR A 23 -99.67 44.86 -3.25
C THR A 23 -99.33 46.35 -3.38
N ALA A 24 -98.48 46.89 -2.50
CA ALA A 24 -97.93 48.24 -2.63
C ALA A 24 -96.61 48.42 -1.83
N HIS A 25 -95.85 49.47 -2.13
CA HIS A 25 -94.63 49.87 -1.40
C HIS A 25 -94.72 51.35 -1.03
N PRO A 26 -95.51 51.71 0.00
CA PRO A 26 -95.82 53.09 0.32
C PRO A 26 -94.62 53.89 0.87
N ALA A 27 -93.59 53.23 1.40
CA ALA A 27 -92.36 53.88 1.86
C ALA A 27 -91.17 52.89 1.74
N PRO A 28 -89.91 53.38 1.67
CA PRO A 28 -88.74 52.53 1.45
C PRO A 28 -88.62 51.32 2.38
N ASP A 29 -89.03 51.48 3.64
CA ASP A 29 -89.00 50.49 4.72
C ASP A 29 -90.34 49.80 4.98
N ARG A 30 -91.37 50.06 4.16
CA ARG A 30 -92.73 49.57 4.39
C ARG A 30 -93.35 49.01 3.12
N ILE A 31 -93.64 47.71 3.13
CA ILE A 31 -94.40 47.03 2.08
C ILE A 31 -95.82 46.71 2.57
N GLN A 32 -96.78 46.74 1.66
CA GLN A 32 -98.11 46.18 1.85
C GLN A 32 -98.18 44.85 1.11
N VAL A 33 -98.75 43.84 1.77
CA VAL A 33 -98.86 42.47 1.24
C VAL A 33 -100.33 42.09 1.13
N SER A 34 -100.65 41.13 0.25
CA SER A 34 -102.03 40.72 0.00
C SER A 34 -102.70 40.07 1.21
N THR A 35 -101.95 39.35 2.04
CA THR A 35 -102.43 38.63 3.25
C THR A 35 -101.26 38.38 4.20
N LEU A 36 -101.43 38.61 5.51
CA LEU A 36 -100.40 38.26 6.50
C LEU A 36 -100.59 36.78 6.95
N PRO A 37 -99.59 35.90 6.81
CA PRO A 37 -99.69 34.51 7.29
C PRO A 37 -99.73 34.41 8.83
N ASP A 38 -100.38 33.38 9.36
CA ASP A 38 -100.45 33.14 10.80
C ASP A 38 -99.06 32.86 11.41
N GLY A 39 -98.78 33.50 12.54
CA GLY A 39 -97.54 33.34 13.31
C GLY A 39 -96.36 34.20 12.86
N VAL A 40 -96.58 35.23 12.04
CA VAL A 40 -95.54 36.25 11.77
C VAL A 40 -95.45 37.19 12.97
N GLU A 41 -94.30 37.17 13.65
CA GLU A 41 -94.05 37.96 14.86
C GLU A 41 -93.30 39.28 14.57
N THR A 42 -93.50 40.27 15.44
CA THR A 42 -92.72 41.51 15.45
C THR A 42 -91.23 41.18 15.60
N TYR A 43 -90.36 41.77 14.77
CA TYR A 43 -88.93 41.44 14.62
C TYR A 43 -88.61 40.13 13.87
N GLY A 44 -89.60 39.48 13.27
CA GLY A 44 -89.38 38.34 12.37
C GLY A 44 -88.52 38.68 11.16
N VAL A 45 -87.65 37.73 10.74
CA VAL A 45 -86.77 37.88 9.58
C VAL A 45 -87.54 37.56 8.30
N TRP A 46 -87.45 38.45 7.31
CA TRP A 46 -88.12 38.30 6.02
C TRP A 46 -87.16 38.59 4.85
N GLY A 47 -87.43 37.97 3.71
CA GLY A 47 -86.62 38.12 2.49
C GLY A 47 -87.44 38.67 1.33
N LEU A 48 -86.94 39.73 0.68
CA LEU A 48 -87.59 40.33 -0.49
C LEU A 48 -87.17 39.62 -1.78
N SER A 49 -88.13 39.15 -2.57
CA SER A 49 -87.88 38.52 -3.87
C SER A 49 -88.40 39.42 -4.99
N LEU A 50 -87.47 40.08 -5.69
CA LEU A 50 -87.79 40.92 -6.85
C LEU A 50 -87.48 40.18 -8.16
N PRO A 51 -88.35 40.26 -9.18
CA PRO A 51 -88.06 39.68 -10.50
C PRO A 51 -86.79 40.23 -11.18
N SER A 52 -86.29 41.40 -10.74
CA SER A 52 -85.09 42.05 -11.26
C SER A 52 -83.78 41.67 -10.54
N LEU A 53 -83.83 40.90 -9.44
CA LEU A 53 -82.63 40.43 -8.74
C LEU A 53 -82.04 39.21 -9.49
N ARG A 54 -80.91 39.40 -10.19
CA ARG A 54 -80.16 38.28 -10.77
C ARG A 54 -79.41 37.51 -9.68
N ARG A 55 -79.40 36.18 -9.82
CA ARG A 55 -78.66 35.22 -9.00
C ARG A 55 -77.17 35.58 -8.98
N ARG A 56 -76.63 35.94 -7.80
CA ARG A 56 -75.20 36.19 -7.59
C ARG A 56 -74.55 34.94 -7.00
N LEU A 57 -73.41 34.54 -7.54
CA LEU A 57 -72.58 33.47 -6.98
C LEU A 57 -71.65 34.07 -5.91
N PHE A 58 -71.47 33.36 -4.81
CA PHE A 58 -70.57 33.73 -3.72
C PHE A 58 -69.52 32.64 -3.55
N ARG A 59 -68.27 33.02 -3.30
CA ARG A 59 -67.19 32.09 -2.97
C ARG A 59 -67.05 32.05 -1.45
N CYS A 60 -67.15 30.87 -0.88
CA CYS A 60 -66.93 30.65 0.55
C CYS A 60 -65.46 30.93 0.90
N VAL A 61 -65.23 31.76 1.90
CA VAL A 61 -63.90 32.17 2.40
C VAL A 61 -63.53 31.40 3.67
N SER A 62 -64.51 31.18 4.55
CA SER A 62 -64.29 30.39 5.76
C SER A 62 -65.59 29.75 6.23
N ILE A 63 -65.49 28.53 6.75
CA ILE A 63 -66.57 27.87 7.48
C ILE A 63 -66.06 27.66 8.90
N ARG A 64 -66.81 28.14 9.89
CA ARG A 64 -66.53 27.91 11.31
C ARG A 64 -67.72 27.17 11.92
N GLU A 65 -67.43 26.09 12.62
CA GLU A 65 -68.43 25.38 13.41
C GLU A 65 -68.60 26.07 14.76
N ASN A 66 -69.84 26.38 15.12
CA ASN A 66 -70.20 26.96 16.41
C ASN A 66 -70.46 25.83 17.42
N THR A 67 -70.37 26.16 18.71
CA THR A 67 -70.57 25.21 19.81
C THR A 67 -71.98 24.62 19.90
N ASP A 68 -72.94 25.14 19.14
CA ASP A 68 -74.32 24.66 19.06
C ASP A 68 -74.58 23.73 17.86
N GLY A 69 -73.54 23.32 17.14
CA GLY A 69 -73.63 22.44 15.97
C GLY A 69 -74.09 23.14 14.69
N THR A 70 -74.18 24.47 14.69
CA THR A 70 -74.42 25.28 13.48
C THR A 70 -73.12 25.73 12.83
N PHE A 71 -73.17 26.09 11.55
CA PHE A 71 -72.00 26.59 10.81
C PHE A 71 -72.16 28.06 10.47
N ALA A 72 -71.16 28.86 10.82
CA ALA A 72 -70.99 30.22 10.33
C ALA A 72 -70.18 30.19 9.03
N ILE A 73 -70.77 30.68 7.94
CA ILE A 73 -70.13 30.74 6.62
C ILE A 73 -69.86 32.20 6.28
N THR A 74 -68.58 32.55 6.11
CA THR A 74 -68.16 33.84 5.55
C THR A 74 -67.91 33.64 4.07
N ALA A 75 -68.60 34.39 3.21
CA ALA A 75 -68.43 34.31 1.77
C ALA A 75 -68.26 35.70 1.15
N VAL A 76 -67.43 35.79 0.11
CA VAL A 76 -67.25 37.01 -0.69
C VAL A 76 -67.98 36.86 -2.01
N GLN A 77 -68.52 37.96 -2.52
CA GLN A 77 -69.19 37.96 -3.81
C GLN A 77 -68.18 37.56 -4.91
N HIS A 78 -68.55 36.56 -5.71
CA HIS A 78 -67.69 36.08 -6.79
C HIS A 78 -67.62 37.12 -7.93
N VAL A 79 -66.39 37.52 -8.28
CA VAL A 79 -66.08 38.46 -9.38
C VAL A 79 -65.12 37.74 -10.33
N PRO A 80 -65.62 37.21 -11.46
CA PRO A 80 -64.82 36.38 -12.38
C PRO A 80 -63.57 37.11 -12.92
N GLU A 81 -63.62 38.43 -13.10
CA GLU A 81 -62.49 39.18 -13.66
C GLU A 81 -61.25 39.23 -12.74
N LYS A 82 -61.39 38.91 -11.45
CA LYS A 82 -60.27 38.89 -10.48
C LYS A 82 -59.60 37.52 -10.30
N GLU A 83 -60.18 36.47 -10.88
CA GLU A 83 -59.70 35.09 -10.75
C GLU A 83 -58.27 34.91 -11.33
N ALA A 84 -58.01 35.50 -12.49
CA ALA A 84 -56.71 35.36 -13.17
C ALA A 84 -55.54 36.08 -12.48
N ILE A 85 -55.79 37.01 -11.54
CA ILE A 85 -54.76 37.80 -10.86
C ILE A 85 -54.40 37.22 -9.49
N VAL A 86 -55.36 36.56 -8.82
CA VAL A 86 -55.18 36.07 -7.44
C VAL A 86 -54.65 34.63 -7.40
N ASP A 87 -54.94 33.80 -8.40
CA ASP A 87 -54.46 32.40 -8.46
C ASP A 87 -53.03 32.26 -8.99
N ASN A 88 -52.17 33.22 -8.65
CA ASN A 88 -50.74 33.21 -8.96
C ASN A 88 -50.02 32.18 -8.05
N GLY A 89 -50.21 30.89 -8.34
CA GLY A 89 -49.40 29.79 -7.82
C GLY A 89 -49.74 29.27 -6.42
N ALA A 90 -50.89 29.59 -5.84
CA ALA A 90 -51.32 29.00 -4.57
C ALA A 90 -51.83 27.55 -4.76
N SER A 91 -50.90 26.60 -4.79
CA SER A 91 -51.20 25.19 -4.56
C SER A 91 -51.57 25.01 -3.09
N PHE A 92 -52.82 24.65 -2.80
CA PHE A 92 -53.19 24.19 -1.46
C PHE A 92 -52.72 22.74 -1.30
N GLU A 93 -51.73 22.52 -0.44
CA GLU A 93 -51.49 21.19 0.15
C GLU A 93 -52.81 20.68 0.75
N PRO A 94 -53.30 19.48 0.39
CA PRO A 94 -54.50 18.92 1.00
C PRO A 94 -54.20 18.61 2.47
N GLN A 95 -54.48 19.55 3.38
CA GLN A 95 -54.41 19.30 4.82
C GLN A 95 -55.48 18.27 5.24
N SER A 96 -55.14 17.57 6.32
CA SER A 96 -55.84 16.39 6.87
C SER A 96 -57.35 16.48 6.79
N GLY A 97 -57.94 15.54 6.04
CA GLY A 97 -59.38 15.35 6.00
C GLY A 97 -59.97 15.17 7.39
N THR A 98 -61.25 15.51 7.51
CA THR A 98 -62.05 15.20 8.70
C THR A 98 -61.82 13.75 9.14
N LEU A 99 -61.79 13.50 10.45
CA LEU A 99 -61.52 12.18 11.06
C LEU A 99 -62.42 11.05 10.55
N ASN A 100 -63.53 11.39 9.88
CA ASN A 100 -64.46 10.49 9.22
C ASN A 100 -64.37 10.64 7.69
N SER A 101 -63.20 10.31 7.12
CA SER A 101 -63.07 10.27 5.66
C SER A 101 -63.91 9.12 5.08
N VAL A 102 -64.67 9.42 4.02
CA VAL A 102 -65.41 8.42 3.23
C VAL A 102 -64.47 7.62 2.33
N ILE A 103 -63.20 8.03 2.18
CA ILE A 103 -62.22 7.32 1.35
C ILE A 103 -61.42 6.38 2.26
N PRO A 104 -61.49 5.05 2.08
CA PRO A 104 -60.66 4.12 2.83
C PRO A 104 -59.16 4.41 2.57
N PRO A 105 -58.29 4.38 3.59
CA PRO A 105 -56.87 4.66 3.40
C PRO A 105 -56.22 3.59 2.51
N ALA A 106 -55.17 3.98 1.78
CA ALA A 106 -54.37 3.02 1.02
C ALA A 106 -53.60 2.09 1.99
N VAL A 107 -53.54 0.80 1.64
CA VAL A 107 -52.66 -0.16 2.31
C VAL A 107 -51.30 -0.11 1.62
N GLN A 108 -50.23 0.14 2.37
CA GLN A 108 -48.86 0.26 1.86
C GLN A 108 -47.91 -0.67 2.60
N HIS A 109 -46.74 -0.94 2.02
CA HIS A 109 -45.69 -1.81 2.59
C HIS A 109 -46.22 -3.16 3.10
N LEU A 110 -47.15 -3.76 2.38
CA LEU A 110 -47.67 -5.08 2.74
C LEU A 110 -46.55 -6.12 2.61
N THR A 111 -46.05 -6.60 3.75
CA THR A 111 -45.03 -7.63 3.85
C THR A 111 -45.57 -8.86 4.56
N VAL A 112 -45.00 -10.02 4.26
CA VAL A 112 -45.32 -11.29 4.92
C VAL A 112 -44.01 -11.96 5.32
N GLU A 113 -43.88 -12.28 6.60
CA GLU A 113 -42.79 -13.08 7.15
C GLU A 113 -43.29 -14.48 7.47
N VAL A 114 -42.60 -15.50 6.95
CA VAL A 114 -42.92 -16.91 7.21
C VAL A 114 -42.05 -17.42 8.34
N SER A 115 -42.66 -18.11 9.30
CA SER A 115 -41.95 -18.82 10.37
C SER A 115 -42.57 -20.20 10.61
N ALA A 116 -41.87 -21.03 11.37
CA ALA A 116 -42.37 -22.35 11.77
C ALA A 116 -42.41 -22.42 13.30
N ALA A 117 -43.55 -22.82 13.86
CA ALA A 117 -43.74 -23.03 15.30
C ALA A 117 -44.66 -24.24 15.51
N ASP A 118 -44.34 -25.09 16.48
CA ASP A 118 -45.15 -26.25 16.87
C ASP A 118 -45.53 -27.18 15.69
N GLY A 119 -44.62 -27.35 14.73
CA GLY A 119 -44.82 -28.18 13.53
C GLY A 119 -45.78 -27.59 12.49
N GLN A 120 -46.16 -26.31 12.63
CA GLN A 120 -46.99 -25.58 11.69
C GLN A 120 -46.26 -24.38 11.11
N TYR A 121 -46.58 -24.03 9.86
CA TYR A 121 -46.11 -22.79 9.27
C TYR A 121 -47.05 -21.64 9.59
N LEU A 122 -46.44 -20.53 9.98
CA LEU A 122 -47.08 -19.26 10.29
C LEU A 122 -46.72 -18.26 9.21
N ALA A 123 -47.66 -17.37 8.87
CA ALA A 123 -47.39 -16.21 8.03
C ALA A 123 -47.84 -14.96 8.78
N GLN A 124 -46.88 -14.12 9.18
CA GLN A 124 -47.14 -12.83 9.82
C GLN A 124 -47.20 -11.75 8.73
N ALA A 125 -48.39 -11.24 8.47
CA ALA A 125 -48.59 -10.11 7.57
C ALA A 125 -48.54 -8.79 8.34
N LYS A 126 -47.84 -7.80 7.79
CA LYS A 126 -47.76 -6.43 8.32
C LYS A 126 -47.93 -5.44 7.18
N TRP A 127 -48.56 -4.31 7.47
CA TRP A 127 -48.76 -3.24 6.50
C TRP A 127 -48.87 -1.90 7.21
N ASP A 128 -48.76 -0.82 6.45
CA ASP A 128 -48.95 0.54 6.94
C ASP A 128 -50.13 1.21 6.23
N THR A 129 -50.62 2.28 6.85
CA THR A 129 -51.53 3.21 6.20
C THR A 129 -50.99 4.63 6.33
N PRO A 130 -50.87 5.39 5.23
CA PRO A 130 -50.30 6.74 5.26
C PRO A 130 -51.19 7.74 6.01
N ARG A 131 -52.43 7.36 6.36
CA ARG A 131 -53.39 8.18 7.11
C ARG A 131 -54.08 7.33 8.16
N VAL A 132 -54.05 7.79 9.42
CA VAL A 132 -54.81 7.19 10.52
C VAL A 132 -56.24 7.72 10.46
N VAL A 133 -57.14 6.91 9.90
CA VAL A 133 -58.58 7.22 9.86
C VAL A 133 -59.29 6.42 10.96
N LYS A 134 -60.08 7.09 11.79
CA LYS A 134 -60.76 6.46 12.93
C LYS A 134 -61.83 5.47 12.43
N GLY A 135 -61.85 4.26 12.98
CA GLY A 135 -62.84 3.25 12.64
C GLY A 135 -62.57 2.46 11.35
N VAL A 136 -61.36 2.53 10.80
CA VAL A 136 -60.93 1.66 9.70
C VAL A 136 -60.73 0.24 10.20
N ARG A 137 -61.15 -0.74 9.40
CA ARG A 137 -60.81 -2.15 9.53
C ARG A 137 -60.14 -2.64 8.26
N PHE A 138 -59.48 -3.78 8.30
CA PHE A 138 -58.82 -4.38 7.15
C PHE A 138 -59.44 -5.73 6.86
N SER A 139 -59.86 -5.95 5.61
CA SER A 139 -60.23 -7.27 5.12
C SER A 139 -59.03 -7.91 4.47
N LEU A 140 -58.71 -9.12 4.92
CA LEU A 140 -57.64 -9.94 4.40
C LEU A 140 -58.25 -11.14 3.69
N ARG A 141 -57.74 -11.44 2.50
CA ARG A 141 -58.10 -12.62 1.72
C ARG A 141 -56.81 -13.35 1.37
N LEU A 142 -56.63 -14.54 1.94
CA LEU A 142 -55.50 -15.42 1.66
C LEU A 142 -55.96 -16.51 0.69
N THR A 143 -55.27 -16.62 -0.43
CA THR A 143 -55.52 -17.65 -1.46
C THR A 143 -54.25 -18.47 -1.68
N SER A 144 -54.41 -19.77 -1.95
CA SER A 144 -53.31 -20.64 -2.35
C SER A 144 -53.37 -20.92 -3.85
N GLY A 145 -52.22 -21.20 -4.45
CA GLY A 145 -52.09 -21.41 -5.89
C GLY A 145 -52.02 -20.10 -6.68
N SER A 146 -52.06 -20.20 -8.01
CA SER A 146 -51.89 -19.08 -8.94
C SER A 146 -52.84 -19.19 -10.12
N GLY A 147 -53.31 -18.07 -10.66
CA GLY A 147 -54.19 -18.05 -11.83
C GLY A 147 -55.55 -18.72 -11.56
N GLU A 148 -56.01 -19.52 -12.51
CA GLU A 148 -57.30 -20.22 -12.46
C GLU A 148 -57.37 -21.30 -11.37
N ASP A 149 -56.23 -21.82 -10.92
CA ASP A 149 -56.14 -22.82 -9.84
C ASP A 149 -56.16 -22.21 -8.44
N SER A 150 -56.38 -20.89 -8.31
CA SER A 150 -56.39 -20.23 -7.01
C SER A 150 -57.57 -20.72 -6.13
N ARG A 151 -57.26 -21.11 -4.89
CA ARG A 151 -58.27 -21.55 -3.92
C ARG A 151 -58.25 -20.63 -2.71
N LEU A 152 -59.43 -20.28 -2.21
CA LEU A 152 -59.54 -19.51 -0.98
C LEU A 152 -59.09 -20.37 0.20
N VAL A 153 -58.08 -19.91 0.93
CA VAL A 153 -57.59 -20.56 2.16
C VAL A 153 -58.37 -20.02 3.34
N THR A 154 -58.38 -18.70 3.51
CA THR A 154 -59.10 -18.04 4.61
C THR A 154 -59.35 -16.57 4.32
N THR A 155 -60.29 -15.98 5.05
CA THR A 155 -60.53 -14.54 5.11
C THR A 155 -60.55 -14.08 6.55
N ALA A 156 -60.00 -12.89 6.82
CA ALA A 156 -60.03 -12.29 8.15
C ALA A 156 -60.43 -10.82 8.08
N ILE A 157 -60.96 -10.29 9.19
CA ILE A 157 -61.16 -8.86 9.39
C ILE A 157 -60.47 -8.48 10.69
N THR A 158 -59.61 -7.46 10.66
CA THR A 158 -58.92 -6.94 11.84
C THR A 158 -58.97 -5.42 11.88
N ALA A 159 -58.85 -4.82 13.07
CA ALA A 159 -58.63 -3.39 13.23
C ALA A 159 -57.13 -3.04 13.29
N ASP A 160 -56.29 -4.04 13.52
CA ASP A 160 -54.84 -3.88 13.62
C ASP A 160 -54.20 -3.82 12.23
N THR A 161 -52.98 -3.31 12.15
CA THR A 161 -52.18 -3.24 10.91
C THR A 161 -51.28 -4.46 10.73
N GLU A 162 -51.58 -5.54 11.44
CA GLU A 162 -50.92 -6.83 11.31
C GLU A 162 -51.91 -7.98 11.50
N HIS A 163 -51.60 -9.15 10.95
CA HIS A 163 -52.39 -10.35 11.13
C HIS A 163 -51.53 -11.60 10.97
N ARG A 164 -51.78 -12.59 11.83
CA ARG A 164 -51.07 -13.87 11.81
C ARG A 164 -51.96 -14.98 11.28
N PHE A 165 -51.53 -15.62 10.21
CA PHE A 165 -52.10 -16.88 9.72
C PHE A 165 -51.31 -18.05 10.29
N SER A 166 -51.99 -19.13 10.67
CA SER A 166 -51.39 -20.33 11.26
C SER A 166 -51.91 -21.61 10.60
N GLY A 167 -51.16 -22.70 10.72
CA GLY A 167 -51.55 -23.99 10.14
C GLY A 167 -51.54 -23.99 8.63
N LEU A 168 -50.70 -23.15 8.00
CA LEU A 168 -50.62 -23.08 6.54
C LEU A 168 -49.84 -24.30 6.01
N PRO A 169 -50.39 -25.08 5.06
CA PRO A 169 -49.64 -26.14 4.41
C PRO A 169 -48.53 -25.57 3.50
N PRO A 170 -47.56 -26.39 3.07
CA PRO A 170 -46.63 -25.98 2.02
C PRO A 170 -47.35 -25.57 0.74
N GLY A 171 -46.90 -24.48 0.12
CA GLY A 171 -47.52 -23.97 -1.11
C GLY A 171 -47.20 -22.52 -1.43
N GLU A 172 -47.76 -22.07 -2.55
CA GLU A 172 -47.72 -20.69 -3.04
C GLU A 172 -48.95 -19.95 -2.54
N TYR A 173 -48.77 -18.74 -2.01
CA TYR A 173 -49.84 -17.95 -1.43
C TYR A 173 -49.88 -16.54 -1.99
N THR A 174 -51.10 -16.04 -2.19
CA THR A 174 -51.38 -14.64 -2.51
C THR A 174 -52.25 -14.05 -1.40
N LEU A 175 -51.73 -13.02 -0.73
CA LEU A 175 -52.45 -12.26 0.28
C LEU A 175 -52.92 -10.94 -0.33
N THR A 176 -54.22 -10.68 -0.25
CA THR A 176 -54.82 -9.39 -0.59
C THR A 176 -55.38 -8.73 0.66
N VAL A 177 -55.02 -7.47 0.90
CA VAL A 177 -55.52 -6.65 2.02
C VAL A 177 -56.23 -5.42 1.49
N ARG A 178 -57.42 -5.14 2.03
CA ARG A 178 -58.23 -3.95 1.70
C ARG A 178 -58.60 -3.21 2.97
N ALA A 179 -58.41 -1.89 2.99
CA ALA A 179 -58.98 -1.05 4.04
C ALA A 179 -60.51 -0.92 3.86
N ILE A 180 -61.23 -0.93 4.97
CA ILE A 180 -62.68 -0.78 5.06
C ILE A 180 -62.95 0.41 5.97
N ASN A 181 -63.66 1.43 5.47
CA ASN A 181 -64.05 2.57 6.29
C ASN A 181 -65.25 2.25 7.21
N SER A 182 -65.65 3.22 8.05
CA SER A 182 -66.80 3.08 8.96
C SER A 182 -68.15 2.88 8.25
N TYR A 183 -68.24 3.17 6.95
CA TYR A 183 -69.41 2.98 6.10
C TYR A 183 -69.40 1.64 5.34
N GLY A 184 -68.40 0.79 5.56
CA GLY A 184 -68.26 -0.52 4.90
C GLY A 184 -67.72 -0.46 3.46
N GLN A 185 -67.29 0.70 2.98
CA GLN A 185 -66.67 0.83 1.66
C GLN A 185 -65.23 0.33 1.69
N GLN A 186 -64.83 -0.40 0.65
CA GLN A 186 -63.49 -0.96 0.52
C GLN A 186 -62.61 -0.05 -0.33
N GLY A 187 -61.36 0.13 0.10
CA GLY A 187 -60.32 0.80 -0.67
C GLY A 187 -59.67 -0.12 -1.70
N GLU A 188 -58.69 0.44 -2.41
CA GLU A 188 -57.87 -0.31 -3.36
C GLU A 188 -57.13 -1.47 -2.67
N PRO A 189 -57.03 -2.65 -3.31
CA PRO A 189 -56.33 -3.79 -2.76
C PRO A 189 -54.81 -3.62 -2.81
N ALA A 190 -54.13 -3.90 -1.70
CA ALA A 190 -52.71 -4.24 -1.71
C ALA A 190 -52.57 -5.75 -1.79
N THR A 191 -51.70 -6.24 -2.67
CA THR A 191 -51.46 -7.68 -2.86
C THR A 191 -49.98 -8.00 -2.76
N THR A 192 -49.66 -9.11 -2.09
CA THR A 192 -48.30 -9.66 -2.03
C THR A 192 -48.36 -11.18 -2.14
N THR A 193 -47.28 -11.78 -2.62
CA THR A 193 -47.14 -13.23 -2.78
C THR A 193 -46.01 -13.76 -1.91
N PHE A 194 -46.21 -14.91 -1.29
CA PHE A 194 -45.18 -15.58 -0.51
C PHE A 194 -45.27 -17.11 -0.67
N ARG A 195 -44.19 -17.80 -0.32
CA ARG A 195 -44.03 -19.24 -0.53
C ARG A 195 -43.71 -19.93 0.78
N ILE A 196 -44.30 -21.08 0.99
CA ILE A 196 -43.95 -22.00 2.07
C ILE A 196 -43.54 -23.30 1.39
N ASN A 197 -42.38 -23.31 0.74
CA ASN A 197 -41.89 -24.47 0.01
C ASN A 197 -40.46 -24.80 0.43
N ALA A 198 -40.10 -26.09 0.33
CA ALA A 198 -38.70 -26.48 0.40
C ALA A 198 -37.92 -25.74 -0.70
N PRO A 199 -36.66 -25.37 -0.44
CA PRO A 199 -35.91 -24.56 -1.37
C PRO A 199 -35.58 -25.35 -2.63
N ALA A 200 -35.38 -24.65 -3.74
CA ALA A 200 -34.81 -25.26 -4.94
C ALA A 200 -33.38 -25.73 -4.66
N VAL A 201 -32.93 -26.74 -5.40
CA VAL A 201 -31.51 -27.15 -5.39
C VAL A 201 -30.60 -26.00 -5.87
N PRO A 202 -29.32 -25.98 -5.47
CA PRO A 202 -28.33 -25.13 -6.12
C PRO A 202 -28.33 -25.36 -7.64
N ALA A 203 -28.35 -24.29 -8.43
CA ALA A 203 -28.29 -24.40 -9.89
C ALA A 203 -26.88 -24.80 -10.35
N THR A 204 -25.85 -24.25 -9.69
CA THR A 204 -24.45 -24.56 -9.92
C THR A 204 -23.67 -24.48 -8.62
N ILE A 205 -22.50 -25.15 -8.58
CA ILE A 205 -21.51 -24.99 -7.51
C ILE A 205 -20.22 -24.56 -8.20
N GLU A 206 -19.82 -23.31 -7.96
CA GLU A 206 -18.56 -22.76 -8.44
C GLU A 206 -17.43 -23.28 -7.55
N LEU A 207 -16.41 -23.91 -8.15
CA LEU A 207 -15.23 -24.40 -7.44
C LEU A 207 -14.03 -23.53 -7.80
N THR A 208 -13.42 -22.94 -6.78
CA THR A 208 -12.19 -22.14 -6.93
C THR A 208 -11.00 -22.96 -6.41
N PRO A 209 -10.05 -23.35 -7.28
CA PRO A 209 -8.86 -24.10 -6.89
C PRO A 209 -7.84 -23.18 -6.20
N GLY A 210 -7.25 -23.65 -5.09
CA GLY A 210 -6.14 -23.01 -4.39
C GLY A 210 -5.00 -24.00 -4.12
N TYR A 211 -3.89 -23.52 -3.55
CA TYR A 211 -2.77 -24.39 -3.17
C TYR A 211 -3.16 -25.22 -1.94
N PHE A 212 -3.26 -26.54 -2.12
CA PHE A 212 -3.75 -27.46 -1.09
C PHE A 212 -5.16 -27.13 -0.56
N GLN A 213 -5.99 -26.51 -1.40
CA GLN A 213 -7.30 -26.01 -1.02
C GLN A 213 -8.26 -26.01 -2.21
N ILE A 214 -9.56 -26.23 -1.94
CA ILE A 214 -10.65 -25.97 -2.88
C ILE A 214 -11.78 -25.25 -2.13
N THR A 215 -12.31 -24.19 -2.73
CA THR A 215 -13.46 -23.44 -2.20
C THR A 215 -14.69 -23.70 -3.05
N ALA A 216 -15.81 -24.06 -2.42
CA ALA A 216 -17.09 -24.29 -3.08
C ALA A 216 -18.08 -23.16 -2.76
N VAL A 217 -18.69 -22.60 -3.82
CA VAL A 217 -19.68 -21.52 -3.73
C VAL A 217 -20.93 -21.90 -4.54
N PRO A 218 -22.02 -22.34 -3.89
CA PRO A 218 -23.29 -22.64 -4.56
C PRO A 218 -24.00 -21.38 -5.04
N ARG A 219 -24.71 -21.47 -6.17
CA ARG A 219 -25.54 -20.40 -6.75
C ARG A 219 -26.96 -20.91 -6.99
N LEU A 220 -27.96 -20.10 -6.66
CA LEU A 220 -29.36 -20.39 -7.02
C LEU A 220 -29.68 -19.82 -8.40
N ALA A 221 -30.62 -20.46 -9.12
CA ALA A 221 -31.15 -19.93 -10.38
C ALA A 221 -31.96 -18.64 -10.17
N VAL A 222 -32.66 -18.55 -9.04
CA VAL A 222 -33.42 -17.38 -8.61
C VAL A 222 -32.98 -17.06 -7.18
N TYR A 223 -32.64 -15.80 -6.92
CA TYR A 223 -32.26 -15.36 -5.59
C TYR A 223 -33.40 -15.58 -4.59
N ASP A 224 -33.11 -16.29 -3.50
CA ASP A 224 -34.01 -16.50 -2.38
C ASP A 224 -33.25 -16.19 -1.07
N PRO A 225 -33.60 -15.10 -0.36
CA PRO A 225 -32.89 -14.69 0.85
C PRO A 225 -33.13 -15.63 2.04
N THR A 226 -34.12 -16.53 1.96
CA THR A 226 -34.44 -17.49 3.03
C THR A 226 -33.58 -18.75 2.98
N VAL A 227 -32.80 -18.92 1.90
CA VAL A 227 -32.02 -20.13 1.65
C VAL A 227 -30.62 -20.02 2.26
N GLN A 228 -30.23 -21.07 2.95
CA GLN A 228 -28.86 -21.37 3.36
C GLN A 228 -28.39 -22.64 2.64
N PHE A 229 -27.08 -22.93 2.68
CA PHE A 229 -26.54 -24.15 2.08
C PHE A 229 -25.82 -24.99 3.12
N GLU A 230 -26.06 -26.29 3.08
CA GLU A 230 -25.31 -27.29 3.85
C GLU A 230 -24.29 -27.99 2.93
N PHE A 231 -23.08 -28.21 3.42
CA PHE A 231 -21.95 -28.69 2.62
C PHE A 231 -21.39 -30.01 3.14
N TRP A 232 -21.10 -30.92 2.21
CA TRP A 232 -20.39 -32.17 2.44
C TRP A 232 -19.21 -32.31 1.50
N PHE A 233 -18.19 -33.03 1.95
CA PHE A 233 -16.97 -33.28 1.22
C PHE A 233 -16.59 -34.75 1.23
N SER A 234 -16.16 -35.26 0.08
CA SER A 234 -15.59 -36.60 -0.05
C SER A 234 -14.36 -36.59 -0.94
N GLU A 235 -13.36 -37.38 -0.56
CA GLU A 235 -12.19 -37.65 -1.40
C GLU A 235 -12.45 -38.63 -2.54
N THR A 236 -13.62 -39.27 -2.56
CA THR A 236 -14.05 -40.21 -3.60
C THR A 236 -15.49 -39.92 -4.00
N LYS A 237 -15.82 -40.19 -5.27
CA LYS A 237 -17.19 -40.04 -5.76
C LYS A 237 -18.13 -41.02 -5.02
N ILE A 238 -19.28 -40.52 -4.61
CA ILE A 238 -20.36 -41.30 -4.02
C ILE A 238 -21.32 -41.64 -5.15
N ALA A 239 -21.61 -42.94 -5.35
CA ALA A 239 -22.44 -43.40 -6.46
C ALA A 239 -23.91 -43.01 -6.31
N ASP A 240 -24.42 -42.96 -5.08
CA ASP A 240 -25.80 -42.58 -4.76
C ASP A 240 -25.82 -41.42 -3.77
N THR A 241 -26.41 -40.30 -4.19
CA THR A 241 -26.57 -39.10 -3.38
C THR A 241 -27.33 -39.32 -2.06
N SER A 242 -28.12 -40.39 -1.93
CA SER A 242 -28.78 -40.77 -0.67
C SER A 242 -27.78 -41.14 0.44
N GLN A 243 -26.56 -41.56 0.07
CA GLN A 243 -25.51 -41.99 0.98
C GLN A 243 -24.56 -40.84 1.37
N VAL A 244 -24.80 -39.61 0.89
CA VAL A 244 -23.93 -38.45 1.18
C VAL A 244 -23.83 -38.19 2.68
N GLU A 245 -24.94 -38.25 3.42
CA GLU A 245 -24.95 -37.96 4.85
C GLU A 245 -24.19 -39.00 5.69
N THR A 246 -24.04 -40.22 5.20
CA THR A 246 -23.34 -41.32 5.90
C THR A 246 -21.89 -41.48 5.43
N SER A 247 -21.60 -41.15 4.17
CA SER A 247 -20.33 -41.47 3.50
C SER A 247 -19.43 -40.25 3.27
N ALA A 248 -19.98 -39.03 3.24
CA ALA A 248 -19.21 -37.79 3.12
C ALA A 248 -19.06 -37.09 4.46
N ARG A 249 -17.98 -36.31 4.60
CA ARG A 249 -17.75 -35.48 5.78
C ARG A 249 -18.61 -34.22 5.71
N TYR A 250 -19.47 -34.00 6.70
CA TYR A 250 -20.18 -32.74 6.86
C TYR A 250 -19.19 -31.60 7.18
N LEU A 251 -19.26 -30.50 6.42
CA LEU A 251 -18.43 -29.31 6.64
C LEU A 251 -19.15 -28.27 7.49
N GLY A 252 -20.45 -28.08 7.25
CA GLY A 252 -21.27 -27.11 7.97
C GLY A 252 -22.29 -26.41 7.06
N THR A 253 -22.89 -25.34 7.58
CA THR A 253 -23.83 -24.47 6.87
C THR A 253 -23.17 -23.13 6.56
N GLY A 254 -23.43 -22.54 5.41
CA GLY A 254 -22.91 -21.22 5.05
C GLY A 254 -23.23 -20.81 3.62
N SER A 255 -22.63 -19.70 3.16
CA SER A 255 -22.68 -19.27 1.75
C SER A 255 -21.56 -19.87 0.90
N GLN A 256 -20.47 -20.31 1.55
CA GLN A 256 -19.33 -20.98 0.92
C GLN A 256 -18.59 -21.82 1.96
N TRP A 257 -17.83 -22.82 1.50
CA TRP A 257 -16.90 -23.58 2.34
C TRP A 257 -15.58 -23.82 1.62
N SER A 258 -14.50 -23.82 2.38
CA SER A 258 -13.15 -24.18 1.92
C SER A 258 -12.70 -25.46 2.58
N VAL A 259 -12.19 -26.40 1.78
CA VAL A 259 -11.48 -27.58 2.29
C VAL A 259 -10.02 -27.43 1.95
N SER A 260 -9.17 -27.44 2.96
CA SER A 260 -7.72 -27.36 2.82
C SER A 260 -7.03 -28.49 3.59
N GLY A 261 -5.81 -28.82 3.17
CA GLY A 261 -4.95 -29.76 3.88
C GLY A 261 -4.03 -30.58 2.98
N PRO A 262 -3.09 -31.35 3.56
CA PRO A 262 -2.05 -32.06 2.81
C PRO A 262 -2.59 -33.18 1.89
N HIS A 263 -3.84 -33.59 2.09
CA HIS A 263 -4.51 -34.60 1.26
C HIS A 263 -5.14 -33.98 0.00
N ILE A 264 -5.35 -32.66 -0.02
CA ILE A 264 -5.92 -31.90 -1.15
C ILE A 264 -4.83 -31.60 -2.17
N LYS A 265 -4.39 -32.62 -2.90
CA LYS A 265 -3.24 -32.53 -3.80
C LYS A 265 -3.64 -32.16 -5.24
N PRO A 266 -2.75 -31.52 -6.01
CA PRO A 266 -2.93 -31.33 -7.46
C PRO A 266 -3.20 -32.66 -8.17
N GLY A 267 -4.01 -32.62 -9.23
CA GLY A 267 -4.24 -33.77 -10.10
C GLY A 267 -5.15 -34.87 -9.51
N LYS A 268 -5.71 -34.66 -8.31
CA LYS A 268 -6.72 -35.54 -7.70
C LYS A 268 -8.07 -34.82 -7.68
N ASP A 269 -9.11 -35.51 -8.13
CA ASP A 269 -10.48 -35.03 -8.01
C ASP A 269 -11.00 -35.16 -6.57
N PHE A 270 -11.77 -34.16 -6.16
CA PHE A 270 -12.49 -34.14 -4.90
C PHE A 270 -13.94 -33.73 -5.15
N TRP A 271 -14.86 -34.26 -4.34
CA TRP A 271 -16.29 -34.09 -4.53
C TRP A 271 -16.92 -33.28 -3.41
N PHE A 272 -17.69 -32.28 -3.80
CA PHE A 272 -18.55 -31.49 -2.95
C PHE A 272 -20.01 -31.87 -3.22
N TYR A 273 -20.76 -32.10 -2.15
CA TYR A 273 -22.20 -32.29 -2.22
C TYR A 273 -22.85 -31.17 -1.42
N VAL A 274 -23.69 -30.39 -2.08
CA VAL A 274 -24.32 -29.22 -1.49
C VAL A 274 -25.82 -29.32 -1.68
N ARG A 275 -26.58 -28.96 -0.64
CA ARG A 275 -28.03 -28.79 -0.75
C ARG A 275 -28.45 -27.48 -0.13
N SER A 276 -29.50 -26.90 -0.68
CA SER A 276 -30.20 -25.74 -0.12
C SER A 276 -31.10 -26.18 1.03
N VAL A 277 -31.18 -25.35 2.07
CA VAL A 277 -32.03 -25.53 3.25
C VAL A 277 -32.70 -24.21 3.62
N ASN A 278 -33.95 -24.28 4.08
CA ASN A 278 -34.65 -23.16 4.69
C ASN A 278 -35.50 -23.69 5.87
N LEU A 279 -36.34 -22.84 6.45
CA LEU A 279 -37.25 -23.20 7.54
C LEU A 279 -38.31 -24.27 7.16
N VAL A 280 -38.59 -24.45 5.86
CA VAL A 280 -39.59 -25.41 5.36
C VAL A 280 -38.98 -26.79 5.17
N GLY A 281 -37.76 -26.87 4.66
CA GLY A 281 -37.09 -28.15 4.46
C GLY A 281 -35.77 -28.06 3.73
N LYS A 282 -35.38 -29.20 3.15
CA LYS A 282 -34.11 -29.38 2.45
C LYS A 282 -34.36 -29.81 1.02
N SER A 283 -33.56 -29.30 0.10
CA SER A 283 -33.52 -29.76 -1.29
C SER A 283 -32.72 -31.06 -1.43
N ALA A 284 -32.74 -31.66 -2.63
CA ALA A 284 -31.83 -32.75 -2.97
C ALA A 284 -30.37 -32.27 -3.05
N PHE A 285 -29.43 -33.22 -2.99
CA PHE A 285 -28.02 -32.89 -3.18
C PHE A 285 -27.68 -32.57 -4.63
N VAL A 286 -26.77 -31.61 -4.80
CA VAL A 286 -26.08 -31.32 -6.04
C VAL A 286 -24.61 -31.65 -5.86
N GLU A 287 -24.05 -32.37 -6.81
CA GLU A 287 -22.64 -32.78 -6.84
C GLU A 287 -21.84 -31.80 -7.69
N ALA A 288 -20.64 -31.45 -7.23
CA ALA A 288 -19.60 -30.87 -8.06
C ALA A 288 -18.24 -31.48 -7.71
N SER A 289 -17.41 -31.70 -8.73
CA SER A 289 -16.05 -32.20 -8.56
C SER A 289 -15.04 -31.17 -9.04
N GLY A 290 -13.92 -31.06 -8.32
CA GLY A 290 -12.83 -30.17 -8.69
C GLY A 290 -11.50 -30.64 -8.13
N GLN A 291 -10.43 -30.02 -8.61
CA GLN A 291 -9.07 -30.30 -8.18
C GLN A 291 -8.49 -29.08 -7.47
N ALA A 292 -7.47 -29.31 -6.64
CA ALA A 292 -6.61 -28.21 -6.17
C ALA A 292 -5.92 -27.54 -7.37
N SER A 293 -5.31 -26.38 -7.15
CA SER A 293 -4.46 -25.77 -8.18
C SER A 293 -3.44 -26.79 -8.70
N ASN A 294 -3.08 -26.71 -9.98
CA ASN A 294 -2.00 -27.49 -10.58
C ASN A 294 -0.84 -26.60 -11.07
N ASP A 295 -0.82 -25.34 -10.64
CA ASP A 295 0.22 -24.38 -10.98
C ASP A 295 1.53 -24.70 -10.25
N ALA A 296 2.44 -25.38 -10.96
CA ALA A 296 3.72 -25.82 -10.42
C ALA A 296 4.62 -24.67 -9.96
N GLU A 297 4.61 -23.52 -10.66
CA GLU A 297 5.41 -22.35 -10.30
C GLU A 297 4.87 -21.73 -9.01
N GLY A 298 3.55 -21.57 -8.93
CA GLY A 298 2.86 -21.13 -7.71
C GLY A 298 3.11 -22.03 -6.49
N TYR A 299 3.17 -23.36 -6.67
CA TYR A 299 3.56 -24.27 -5.59
C TYR A 299 5.01 -24.09 -5.15
N LEU A 300 5.94 -23.89 -6.09
CA LEU A 300 7.34 -23.65 -5.77
C LEU A 300 7.50 -22.38 -4.93
N ASP A 301 6.79 -21.32 -5.29
CA ASP A 301 6.80 -20.06 -4.55
C ASP A 301 6.14 -20.20 -3.17
N PHE A 302 5.01 -20.91 -3.08
CA PHE A 302 4.39 -21.25 -1.80
C PHE A 302 5.38 -21.95 -0.86
N PHE A 303 6.06 -23.00 -1.36
CA PHE A 303 7.04 -23.73 -0.56
C PHE A 303 8.27 -22.89 -0.23
N ARG A 304 8.77 -22.05 -1.15
CA ARG A 304 9.87 -21.13 -0.86
C ARG A 304 9.49 -20.17 0.28
N GLY A 305 8.27 -19.65 0.27
CA GLY A 305 7.74 -18.82 1.34
C GLY A 305 7.66 -19.56 2.68
N GLU A 306 7.09 -20.76 2.70
CA GLU A 306 6.95 -21.55 3.94
C GLU A 306 8.32 -22.01 4.48
N ILE A 307 9.24 -22.45 3.62
CA ILE A 307 10.62 -22.78 3.99
C ILE A 307 11.32 -21.54 4.56
N GLY A 308 11.22 -20.40 3.87
CA GLY A 308 11.85 -19.13 4.27
C GLY A 308 11.41 -18.62 5.65
N LYS A 309 10.21 -18.99 6.13
CA LYS A 309 9.71 -18.64 7.47
C LYS A 309 10.28 -19.51 8.59
N THR A 310 10.98 -20.60 8.28
CA THR A 310 11.55 -21.49 9.29
C THR A 310 12.87 -20.96 9.84
N HIS A 311 13.16 -21.24 11.12
CA HIS A 311 14.48 -20.94 11.73
C HIS A 311 15.64 -21.63 10.99
N LEU A 312 15.38 -22.76 10.33
CA LEU A 312 16.38 -23.43 9.49
C LEU A 312 16.76 -22.59 8.27
N ALA A 313 15.78 -21.97 7.60
CA ALA A 313 16.07 -21.07 6.49
C ALA A 313 16.79 -19.82 6.97
N GLN A 314 16.40 -19.24 8.11
CA GLN A 314 17.12 -18.10 8.68
C GLN A 314 18.59 -18.44 8.99
N GLY A 315 18.85 -19.56 9.67
CA GLY A 315 20.21 -20.02 9.95
C GLY A 315 21.00 -20.38 8.69
N LEU A 316 20.33 -20.90 7.66
CA LEU A 316 20.95 -21.17 6.35
C LEU A 316 21.27 -19.88 5.59
N TRP A 317 20.38 -18.88 5.63
CA TRP A 317 20.62 -17.56 5.04
C TRP A 317 21.76 -16.84 5.75
N GLU A 318 21.84 -16.90 7.08
CA GLU A 318 22.97 -16.38 7.86
C GLU A 318 24.29 -17.09 7.53
N LEU A 319 24.28 -18.40 7.26
CA LEU A 319 25.46 -19.14 6.84
C LEU A 319 25.87 -18.90 5.38
N ILE A 320 24.92 -18.55 4.52
CA ILE A 320 25.16 -18.23 3.10
C ILE A 320 25.50 -16.75 2.91
N ASP A 321 25.12 -15.89 3.86
CA ASP A 321 25.41 -14.46 3.81
C ASP A 321 26.93 -14.23 3.94
N ASN A 322 27.57 -14.10 2.78
CA ASN A 322 28.99 -13.81 2.62
C ASN A 322 29.34 -12.35 3.01
N SER A 323 28.51 -11.68 3.82
CA SER A 323 28.78 -10.34 4.34
C SER A 323 30.09 -10.31 5.13
N GLN A 324 30.37 -11.34 5.93
CA GLN A 324 31.67 -11.49 6.60
C GLN A 324 32.85 -11.61 5.61
N LEU A 325 32.67 -12.37 4.52
CA LEU A 325 33.71 -12.48 3.49
C LEU A 325 33.94 -11.15 2.76
N ALA A 326 32.89 -10.35 2.57
CA ALA A 326 33.00 -9.03 1.96
C ALA A 326 33.79 -8.05 2.85
N ASP A 327 33.55 -8.08 4.17
CA ASP A 327 34.29 -7.28 5.14
C ASP A 327 35.76 -7.73 5.23
N GLU A 328 36.02 -9.02 5.32
CA GLU A 328 37.39 -9.59 5.30
C GLU A 328 38.14 -9.22 4.01
N MET A 329 37.47 -9.24 2.86
CA MET A 329 38.06 -8.81 1.58
C MET A 329 38.34 -7.29 1.55
N ALA A 330 37.50 -6.47 2.19
CA ALA A 330 37.71 -5.03 2.28
C ALA A 330 38.89 -4.69 3.21
N GLU A 331 39.02 -5.39 4.34
CA GLU A 331 40.17 -5.30 5.25
C GLU A 331 41.45 -5.77 4.56
N MET A 332 41.41 -6.92 3.88
CA MET A 332 42.56 -7.43 3.13
C MET A 332 43.02 -6.45 2.05
N LYS A 333 42.08 -5.83 1.32
CA LYS A 333 42.40 -4.80 0.32
C LYS A 333 43.08 -3.57 0.94
N THR A 334 42.67 -3.19 2.15
CA THR A 334 43.27 -2.08 2.89
C THR A 334 44.69 -2.44 3.31
N SER A 335 44.89 -3.61 3.92
CA SER A 335 46.21 -4.12 4.32
C SER A 335 47.16 -4.24 3.12
N ILE A 336 46.71 -4.79 1.98
CA ILE A 336 47.51 -4.87 0.75
C ILE A 336 47.94 -3.47 0.28
N THR A 337 47.06 -2.48 0.41
CA THR A 337 47.35 -1.09 0.00
C THR A 337 48.38 -0.45 0.93
N GLU A 338 48.25 -0.64 2.24
CA GLU A 338 49.22 -0.18 3.24
C GLU A 338 50.59 -0.81 3.03
N THR A 339 50.65 -2.15 2.92
CA THR A 339 51.90 -2.87 2.65
C THR A 339 52.53 -2.43 1.32
N ARG A 340 51.73 -2.17 0.28
CA ARG A 340 52.24 -1.62 -0.98
C ARG A 340 52.87 -0.23 -0.81
N ASN A 341 52.24 0.64 -0.02
CA ASN A 341 52.75 1.97 0.26
C ASN A 341 54.04 1.91 1.07
N GLU A 342 54.10 1.03 2.09
CA GLU A 342 55.31 0.77 2.87
C GLU A 342 56.45 0.28 1.99
N ILE A 343 56.22 -0.74 1.15
CA ILE A 343 57.23 -1.25 0.21
C ILE A 343 57.72 -0.12 -0.70
N THR A 344 56.81 0.67 -1.27
CA THR A 344 57.15 1.79 -2.16
C THR A 344 58.02 2.81 -1.45
N GLN A 345 57.68 3.16 -0.21
CA GLN A 345 58.44 4.10 0.60
C GLN A 345 59.84 3.58 0.95
N THR A 346 59.95 2.31 1.38
CA THR A 346 61.23 1.69 1.71
C THR A 346 62.13 1.55 0.49
N VAL A 347 61.59 1.17 -0.66
CA VAL A 347 62.34 1.05 -1.91
C VAL A 347 62.84 2.42 -2.35
N ASN A 348 61.99 3.44 -2.37
CA ASN A 348 62.39 4.80 -2.76
C ASN A 348 63.49 5.34 -1.85
N LYS A 349 63.34 5.19 -0.53
CA LYS A 349 64.35 5.63 0.44
C LYS A 349 65.69 4.92 0.23
N THR A 350 65.66 3.61 0.02
CA THR A 350 66.88 2.83 -0.23
C THR A 350 67.57 3.27 -1.53
N LEU A 351 66.80 3.58 -2.57
CA LEU A 351 67.31 4.04 -3.86
C LEU A 351 67.93 5.45 -3.74
N GLU A 352 67.29 6.35 -2.97
CA GLU A 352 67.81 7.68 -2.65
C GLU A 352 69.14 7.59 -1.87
N ASP A 353 69.19 6.77 -0.82
CA ASP A 353 70.40 6.58 -0.01
C ASP A 353 71.56 6.00 -0.83
N GLN A 354 71.27 5.05 -1.73
CA GLN A 354 72.26 4.47 -2.66
C GLN A 354 72.73 5.48 -3.71
N SER A 355 71.81 6.26 -4.28
CA SER A 355 72.14 7.33 -5.25
C SER A 355 73.02 8.41 -4.62
N ALA A 356 72.73 8.83 -3.39
CA ALA A 356 73.55 9.81 -2.66
C ALA A 356 74.97 9.31 -2.39
N THR A 357 75.11 8.01 -2.07
CA THR A 357 76.41 7.35 -1.90
C THR A 357 77.21 7.32 -3.21
N ILE A 358 76.55 7.06 -4.34
CA ILE A 358 77.18 7.02 -5.67
C ILE A 358 77.59 8.44 -6.14
N GLN A 359 76.78 9.47 -5.89
CA GLN A 359 77.13 10.85 -6.26
C GLN A 359 78.32 11.41 -5.47
N GLN A 360 78.58 10.91 -4.25
CA GLN A 360 79.80 11.27 -3.49
C GLN A 360 81.10 10.75 -4.13
N ILE A 361 81.02 9.75 -5.04
CA ILE A 361 82.18 9.17 -5.74
C ILE A 361 82.55 10.01 -6.99
N GLN A 362 81.70 10.93 -7.45
CA GLN A 362 81.93 11.77 -8.63
C GLN A 362 81.97 13.27 -8.32
N ARG A 363 82.76 13.70 -7.33
CA ARG A 363 83.13 15.12 -7.20
C ARG A 363 84.53 15.35 -7.74
N VAL A 364 84.59 15.83 -8.97
CA VAL A 364 85.79 16.43 -9.59
C VAL A 364 86.25 17.60 -8.71
N GLN A 365 87.41 17.49 -8.08
CA GLN A 365 88.01 18.61 -7.36
C GLN A 365 88.79 19.48 -8.35
N LYS A 366 88.48 20.77 -8.40
CA LYS A 366 89.28 21.78 -9.10
C LYS A 366 90.40 22.21 -8.15
N ASP A 367 91.66 22.09 -8.56
CA ASP A 367 92.81 22.58 -7.79
C ASP A 367 92.87 24.12 -7.83
N THR A 368 93.57 24.68 -6.85
CA THR A 368 93.80 26.09 -6.49
C THR A 368 94.36 26.97 -7.62
N ASN A 369 94.82 26.39 -8.73
CA ASN A 369 95.37 27.10 -9.90
C ASN A 369 94.43 27.14 -11.13
N ASP A 370 93.18 26.68 -11.01
CA ASP A 370 92.15 26.72 -12.06
C ASP A 370 92.41 25.85 -13.32
N ASP A 371 93.50 25.07 -13.34
CA ASP A 371 93.77 24.03 -14.34
C ASP A 371 92.86 22.80 -14.13
N LEU A 372 92.23 22.34 -15.22
CA LEU A 372 91.16 21.36 -15.18
C LEU A 372 91.72 19.93 -15.10
N ALA A 373 92.08 19.45 -13.91
CA ALA A 373 92.46 18.05 -13.68
C ALA A 373 91.20 17.15 -13.68
N ALA A 374 91.02 16.32 -14.71
CA ALA A 374 89.98 15.28 -14.72
C ALA A 374 90.40 14.13 -13.78
N LEU A 375 90.07 14.25 -12.50
CA LEU A 375 90.38 13.25 -11.48
C LEU A 375 89.19 12.32 -11.22
N TYR A 376 89.37 11.02 -11.46
CA TYR A 376 88.51 10.00 -10.87
C TYR A 376 89.11 9.58 -9.54
N MET A 377 88.43 9.87 -8.43
CA MET A 377 88.89 9.52 -7.08
C MET A 377 87.96 8.53 -6.40
N LEU A 378 88.50 7.41 -5.93
CA LEU A 378 87.85 6.55 -4.96
C LEU A 378 88.39 6.92 -3.58
N LYS A 379 87.54 7.53 -2.73
CA LYS A 379 87.89 7.95 -1.37
C LYS A 379 87.09 7.13 -0.36
N VAL A 380 87.77 6.58 0.62
CA VAL A 380 87.15 6.03 1.84
C VAL A 380 87.58 6.89 3.03
N GLN A 381 86.61 7.26 3.86
CA GLN A 381 86.84 8.06 5.05
C GLN A 381 86.25 7.34 6.25
N LYS A 382 87.05 7.22 7.32
CA LYS A 382 86.60 6.69 8.60
C LYS A 382 87.03 7.64 9.71
N THR A 383 86.08 8.12 10.49
CA THR A 383 86.37 8.93 11.68
C THR A 383 86.51 8.01 12.88
N LYS A 384 87.62 8.14 13.62
CA LYS A 384 87.83 7.46 14.90
C LYS A 384 88.33 8.49 15.90
N ASP A 385 87.69 8.58 17.06
CA ASP A 385 88.04 9.52 18.14
C ASP A 385 88.12 10.99 17.67
N GLY A 386 87.23 11.38 16.75
CA GLY A 386 87.18 12.73 16.17
C GLY A 386 88.24 13.02 15.10
N ILE A 387 89.19 12.11 14.87
CA ILE A 387 90.25 12.25 13.88
C ILE A 387 89.81 11.54 12.59
N PRO A 388 89.74 12.25 11.44
CA PRO A 388 89.40 11.64 10.16
C PRO A 388 90.61 10.89 9.58
N TYR A 389 90.46 9.59 9.35
CA TYR A 389 91.39 8.80 8.56
C TYR A 389 90.85 8.69 7.14
N VAL A 390 91.66 9.12 6.18
CA VAL A 390 91.30 9.13 4.76
C VAL A 390 92.28 8.25 4.00
N ALA A 391 91.75 7.35 3.19
CA ALA A 391 92.52 6.67 2.15
C ALA A 391 91.84 6.90 0.80
N GLY A 392 92.62 7.18 -0.23
CA GLY A 392 92.09 7.34 -1.58
C GLY A 392 93.07 7.02 -2.68
N ILE A 393 92.53 6.62 -3.82
CA ILE A 393 93.26 6.47 -5.08
C ILE A 393 92.59 7.37 -6.13
N GLY A 394 93.40 8.19 -6.78
CA GLY A 394 93.02 9.04 -7.89
C GLY A 394 93.79 8.66 -9.14
N ALA A 395 93.15 8.71 -10.30
CA ALA A 395 93.85 8.71 -11.58
C ALA A 395 93.43 9.96 -12.35
N GLY A 396 94.39 10.64 -12.97
CA GLY A 396 94.18 11.89 -13.67
C GLY A 396 95.13 12.10 -14.84
N ILE A 397 94.87 13.18 -15.56
CA ILE A 397 95.76 13.73 -16.57
C ILE A 397 95.98 15.19 -16.18
N GLU A 398 97.24 15.59 -16.06
CA GLU A 398 97.68 16.95 -15.78
C GLU A 398 98.40 17.49 -17.02
N ASP A 399 98.14 18.74 -17.39
CA ASP A 399 98.91 19.44 -18.42
C ASP A 399 99.94 20.35 -17.73
N THR A 400 101.20 19.95 -17.78
CA THR A 400 102.32 20.74 -17.21
C THR A 400 103.29 21.08 -18.34
N ASP A 401 103.57 22.36 -18.56
CA ASP A 401 104.46 22.86 -19.61
C ASP A 401 104.16 22.32 -21.03
N GLY A 402 102.87 22.15 -21.36
CA GLY A 402 102.39 21.74 -22.68
C GLY A 402 102.59 20.25 -23.01
N GLN A 403 102.87 19.41 -22.01
CA GLN A 403 102.90 17.96 -22.14
C GLN A 403 101.81 17.32 -21.25
N PRO A 404 100.89 16.52 -21.82
CA PRO A 404 99.90 15.80 -21.03
C PRO A 404 100.56 14.63 -20.31
N LEU A 405 100.47 14.65 -18.97
CA LEU A 405 101.02 13.64 -18.09
C LEU A 405 99.87 12.87 -17.42
N SER A 406 99.80 11.56 -17.64
CA SER A 406 98.92 10.70 -16.87
C SER A 406 99.52 10.42 -15.49
N ASN A 407 98.76 10.64 -14.42
CA ASN A 407 99.22 10.42 -13.05
C ASN A 407 98.27 9.52 -12.23
N ILE A 408 98.85 8.85 -11.24
CA ILE A 408 98.11 8.13 -10.20
C ILE A 408 98.47 8.80 -8.86
N LEU A 409 97.45 9.34 -8.20
CA LEU A 409 97.56 9.97 -6.89
C LEU A 409 97.11 8.97 -5.82
N LEU A 410 97.95 8.78 -4.80
CA LEU A 410 97.65 7.92 -3.66
C LEU A 410 97.63 8.80 -2.41
N LEU A 411 96.47 8.90 -1.77
CA LEU A 411 96.27 9.68 -0.55
C LEU A 411 96.14 8.72 0.63
N ALA A 412 97.22 8.51 1.38
CA ALA A 412 97.21 7.71 2.61
C ALA A 412 98.45 8.01 3.47
N ASP A 413 98.34 7.84 4.79
CA ASP A 413 99.48 7.95 5.72
C ASP A 413 100.58 6.89 5.47
N ARG A 414 100.19 5.77 4.87
CA ARG A 414 101.08 4.65 4.51
C ARG A 414 100.60 4.01 3.21
N ILE A 415 101.47 3.98 2.21
CA ILE A 415 101.24 3.32 0.92
C ILE A 415 102.16 2.12 0.84
N ALA A 416 101.62 0.94 0.56
CA ALA A 416 102.40 -0.28 0.43
C ALA A 416 101.91 -1.10 -0.77
N MET A 417 102.83 -1.48 -1.66
CA MET A 417 102.51 -2.43 -2.73
C MET A 417 102.81 -3.85 -2.24
N ILE A 418 101.79 -4.69 -2.17
CA ILE A 418 101.91 -6.06 -1.67
C ILE A 418 101.62 -7.01 -2.84
N ASN A 419 102.44 -8.04 -3.02
CA ASN A 419 102.12 -9.12 -3.95
C ASN A 419 101.25 -10.17 -3.23
N PRO A 420 99.97 -10.32 -3.61
CA PRO A 420 99.07 -11.25 -2.93
C PRO A 420 99.36 -12.73 -3.22
N GLU A 421 100.09 -13.06 -4.29
CA GLU A 421 100.16 -14.46 -4.77
C GLU A 421 100.94 -15.41 -3.85
N ASN A 422 101.77 -14.92 -2.92
CA ASN A 422 102.69 -15.79 -2.16
C ASN A 422 102.59 -15.68 -0.63
N GLY A 423 101.54 -15.06 -0.07
CA GLY A 423 101.37 -14.98 1.40
C GLY A 423 102.51 -14.27 2.15
N ASN A 424 103.39 -13.56 1.44
CA ASN A 424 104.52 -12.85 2.00
C ASN A 424 104.05 -11.44 2.40
N SER A 425 104.07 -11.16 3.70
CA SER A 425 103.63 -9.87 4.28
C SER A 425 104.63 -8.73 4.06
N THR A 426 105.75 -9.00 3.41
CA THR A 426 106.79 -8.01 3.13
C THR A 426 106.42 -7.21 1.88
N PRO A 427 106.13 -5.90 1.99
CA PRO A 427 105.75 -5.10 0.84
C PRO A 427 106.92 -4.95 -0.14
N LEU A 428 106.60 -4.86 -1.43
CA LEU A 428 107.57 -4.58 -2.50
C LEU A 428 108.22 -3.21 -2.29
N PHE A 429 107.39 -2.21 -1.98
CA PHE A 429 107.82 -0.94 -1.42
C PHE A 429 106.78 -0.41 -0.43
N VAL A 430 107.23 0.41 0.51
CA VAL A 430 106.40 1.17 1.45
C VAL A 430 106.82 2.63 1.41
N ALA A 431 105.88 3.52 1.08
CA ALA A 431 106.03 4.95 1.34
C ALA A 431 105.28 5.27 2.65
N GLN A 432 106.00 5.78 3.64
CA GLN A 432 105.43 6.18 4.92
C GLN A 432 106.20 7.39 5.47
N GLY A 433 105.48 8.47 5.73
CA GLY A 433 106.12 9.77 5.99
C GLY A 433 106.99 10.22 4.80
N ASN A 434 108.14 10.84 5.07
CA ASN A 434 109.08 11.32 4.05
C ASN A 434 110.11 10.25 3.59
N GLN A 435 109.79 8.97 3.79
CA GLN A 435 110.71 7.87 3.50
C GLN A 435 110.06 6.82 2.59
N LEU A 436 110.84 6.35 1.63
CA LEU A 436 110.51 5.22 0.76
C LEU A 436 111.40 4.04 1.10
N PHE A 437 110.78 2.95 1.53
CA PHE A 437 111.44 1.67 1.80
C PHE A 437 111.21 0.75 0.61
N MET A 438 112.28 0.28 -0.03
CA MET A 438 112.22 -0.66 -1.16
C MET A 438 112.94 -1.96 -0.82
N ASN A 439 112.36 -3.09 -1.21
CA ASN A 439 112.96 -4.40 -1.02
C ASN A 439 114.09 -4.65 -2.04
N ASP A 440 115.21 -5.21 -1.58
CA ASP A 440 116.42 -5.55 -2.34
C ASP A 440 116.13 -6.32 -3.64
N VAL A 441 115.06 -7.12 -3.68
CA VAL A 441 114.66 -7.90 -4.86
C VAL A 441 114.26 -7.01 -6.04
N PHE A 442 113.80 -5.78 -5.79
CA PHE A 442 113.28 -4.86 -6.81
C PHE A 442 114.35 -3.94 -7.41
N LEU A 443 115.41 -3.62 -6.67
CA LEU A 443 116.49 -2.72 -7.14
C LEU A 443 117.77 -3.52 -7.45
N LYS A 444 117.83 -4.20 -8.61
CA LYS A 444 118.98 -5.06 -8.97
C LYS A 444 120.26 -4.32 -9.37
N ARG A 445 120.15 -3.11 -9.94
CA ARG A 445 121.29 -2.27 -10.33
C ARG A 445 120.89 -0.81 -10.21
N LEU A 446 121.73 -0.01 -9.55
CA LEU A 446 121.65 1.44 -9.58
C LEU A 446 122.77 1.94 -10.50
N PHE A 447 122.40 2.61 -11.60
CA PHE A 447 123.36 3.30 -12.46
C PHE A 447 123.32 4.78 -12.13
N ALA A 448 124.36 5.29 -11.48
CA ALA A 448 124.55 6.73 -11.26
C ALA A 448 125.66 7.22 -12.20
N VAL A 449 125.36 8.25 -12.99
CA VAL A 449 126.28 8.77 -14.03
C VAL A 449 127.54 9.41 -13.41
N SER A 450 127.43 9.93 -12.17
CA SER A 450 128.56 10.25 -11.30
C SER A 450 128.11 10.21 -9.84
N ILE A 451 128.96 9.73 -8.93
CA ILE A 451 128.73 9.85 -7.49
C ILE A 451 129.76 10.83 -6.95
N THR A 452 129.32 12.01 -6.53
CA THR A 452 130.18 13.07 -6.00
C THR A 452 129.96 13.22 -4.50
N SER A 453 130.98 12.91 -3.68
CA SER A 453 130.94 13.15 -2.24
C SER A 453 131.50 14.53 -1.90
N SER A 454 130.78 15.31 -1.12
CA SER A 454 131.14 16.69 -0.74
C SER A 454 131.63 16.85 0.72
N GLY A 455 131.80 15.76 1.49
CA GLY A 455 132.34 15.80 2.86
C GLY A 455 133.86 15.59 2.96
N ASN A 456 134.54 16.18 3.95
CA ASN A 456 135.99 16.10 4.14
C ASN A 456 136.38 15.46 5.51
N PRO A 457 136.96 14.24 5.57
CA PRO A 457 137.17 13.31 4.46
C PRO A 457 135.89 12.51 4.10
N PRO A 458 135.69 12.13 2.83
CA PRO A 458 134.63 11.19 2.42
C PRO A 458 134.84 9.83 3.09
N THR A 459 133.86 9.31 3.82
CA THR A 459 133.94 7.92 4.34
C THR A 459 133.08 7.00 3.49
N PHE A 460 133.62 6.59 2.35
CA PHE A 460 133.13 5.38 1.68
C PHE A 460 133.80 4.20 2.36
N SER A 461 133.02 3.37 3.04
CA SER A 461 133.49 2.13 3.64
C SER A 461 132.91 0.97 2.84
N LEU A 462 133.79 0.19 2.21
CA LEU A 462 133.47 -1.13 1.72
C LEU A 462 133.84 -2.12 2.81
N THR A 463 132.84 -2.74 3.45
CA THR A 463 133.15 -3.79 4.43
C THR A 463 133.75 -5.00 3.69
N PRO A 464 134.54 -5.85 4.36
CA PRO A 464 135.06 -7.09 3.76
C PRO A 464 133.96 -8.02 3.21
N GLU A 465 132.70 -7.83 3.61
CA GLU A 465 131.53 -8.57 3.10
C GLU A 465 130.96 -7.99 1.79
N GLY A 466 131.54 -6.91 1.23
CA GLY A 466 131.11 -6.30 -0.03
C GLY A 466 129.98 -5.27 0.09
N ARG A 467 129.67 -4.79 1.29
CA ARG A 467 128.65 -3.75 1.51
C ARG A 467 129.27 -2.36 1.37
N LEU A 468 128.78 -1.57 0.41
CA LEU A 468 129.15 -0.15 0.29
C LEU A 468 128.25 0.67 1.21
N THR A 469 128.86 1.41 2.13
CA THR A 469 128.15 2.34 3.03
C THR A 469 128.60 3.76 2.76
N ALA A 470 127.65 4.66 2.48
CA ALA A 470 127.89 6.08 2.34
C ALA A 470 127.11 6.84 3.43
N ARG A 471 127.81 7.70 4.19
CA ARG A 471 127.19 8.62 5.16
C ARG A 471 127.41 10.05 4.70
N ASN A 472 126.35 10.87 4.76
CA ASN A 472 126.33 12.26 4.28
C ASN A 472 126.78 12.40 2.81
N ALA A 473 126.42 11.44 1.96
CA ALA A 473 126.63 11.53 0.52
C ALA A 473 125.37 12.09 -0.15
N ASP A 474 125.56 13.07 -1.02
CA ASP A 474 124.51 13.56 -1.91
C ASP A 474 124.55 12.72 -3.20
N ILE A 475 123.44 12.06 -3.53
CA ILE A 475 123.32 11.25 -4.75
C ILE A 475 122.37 12.01 -5.66
N SER A 476 122.92 12.80 -6.58
CA SER A 476 122.17 13.52 -7.59
C SER A 476 122.55 13.03 -8.99
N GLY A 477 121.54 12.92 -9.84
CA GLY A 477 121.67 12.55 -11.25
C GLY A 477 120.41 13.00 -12.00
N ASN A 478 120.56 13.38 -13.28
CA ASN A 478 119.42 13.57 -14.16
C ASN A 478 118.87 12.21 -14.57
N VAL A 479 117.57 12.01 -14.39
CA VAL A 479 116.81 10.88 -14.95
C VAL A 479 116.16 11.33 -16.25
#